data_AF-A0A2A8LRR2-F1
#
_entry.id   AF-A0A2A8LRR2-F1
#
_cell.length_a   1.000
_cell.length_b   1.000
_cell.length_c   1.000
_cell.angle_alpha   90.00
_cell.angle_beta   90.00
_cell.angle_gamma   90.00
#
_symmetry.space_group_name_H-M   'P 1'
#
loop_
_entity.id
_entity.type
_entity.pdbx_description
1 polymer ?
#
loop_
_entity_poly.entity_id
_entity_poly.type
_entity_poly.pdbx_seq_one_letter_code
_entity_poly.pdbx_strand_id
1 'polypeptide(L)'
;MFRKKEKKNIYVRLVNKQGEIIREFECTEKDLQEVKENGAEIRVVGDNSYEMVATDEQLEKLARVEAEIEAEIKEWEDALNESLDEREEREARQKELKEKNKWSTKKKVIVFGLIFFVFIGLPIIEGYQNSKLVEEGTSINAEIVGRHVEKEFLFTHPTLVVEVDGKKHNVWVSEETYNGAEWLGRLKVIKTKDGKVDKDPRYEGEDLITSY
;
A
#
# COMPACT_ATOMS: atom_id res chain seq x y z
N MET A 1 -20.57 33.83 -50.55
CA MET A 1 -20.02 34.74 -49.54
C MET A 1 -21.06 34.88 -48.43
N PHE A 2 -20.98 34.06 -47.37
CA PHE A 2 -21.86 34.21 -46.22
C PHE A 2 -21.29 35.31 -45.32
N ARG A 3 -21.92 36.49 -45.32
CA ARG A 3 -21.62 37.52 -44.31
C ARG A 3 -21.93 36.93 -42.94
N LYS A 4 -20.90 36.76 -42.10
CA LYS A 4 -21.07 36.54 -40.66
C LYS A 4 -21.95 37.69 -40.16
N LYS A 5 -23.19 37.42 -39.75
CA LYS A 5 -23.97 38.38 -38.96
C LYS A 5 -23.20 38.58 -37.66
N GLU A 6 -22.65 39.77 -37.47
CA GLU A 6 -22.11 40.18 -36.16
C GLU A 6 -23.23 40.02 -35.14
N LYS A 7 -22.98 39.26 -34.06
CA LYS A 7 -23.89 39.21 -32.92
C LYS A 7 -23.89 40.61 -32.32
N LYS A 8 -24.96 41.38 -32.53
CA LYS A 8 -25.17 42.61 -31.79
C LYS A 8 -25.47 42.22 -30.35
N ASN A 9 -24.59 42.57 -29.42
CA ASN A 9 -24.87 42.44 -28.00
C ASN A 9 -25.99 43.42 -27.66
N ILE A 10 -27.12 42.90 -27.18
CA ILE A 10 -28.24 43.71 -26.71
C ILE A 10 -28.10 43.89 -25.21
N TYR A 11 -28.18 45.14 -24.78
CA TYR A 11 -28.18 45.51 -23.38
C TYR A 11 -29.63 45.67 -22.91
N VAL A 12 -30.01 44.95 -21.86
CA VAL A 12 -31.34 45.07 -21.26
C VAL A 12 -31.21 45.47 -19.81
N ARG A 13 -31.97 46.49 -19.43
CA ARG A 13 -32.11 46.96 -18.04
C ARG A 13 -33.48 46.56 -17.53
N LEU A 14 -33.53 45.79 -16.46
CA LEU A 14 -34.76 45.57 -15.70
C LEU A 14 -35.00 46.81 -14.83
N VAL A 15 -36.15 47.46 -15.00
CA VAL A 15 -36.53 48.67 -14.26
C VAL A 15 -37.86 48.48 -13.54
N ASN A 16 -38.06 49.15 -12.40
CA ASN A 16 -39.39 49.25 -11.79
C ASN A 16 -40.29 50.26 -12.54
N LYS A 17 -41.54 50.40 -12.10
CA LYS A 17 -42.50 51.37 -12.68
C LYS A 17 -42.03 52.83 -12.56
N GLN A 18 -41.12 53.12 -11.63
CA GLN A 18 -40.54 54.44 -11.38
C GLN A 18 -39.30 54.72 -12.26
N GLY A 19 -38.82 53.73 -13.02
CA GLY A 19 -37.64 53.84 -13.88
C GLY A 19 -36.30 53.62 -13.16
N GLU A 20 -36.31 53.10 -11.94
CA GLU A 20 -35.09 52.72 -11.22
C GLU A 20 -34.56 51.39 -11.76
N ILE A 21 -33.25 51.33 -12.01
CA ILE A 21 -32.58 50.14 -12.54
C ILE A 21 -32.37 49.13 -11.42
N ILE A 22 -32.86 47.91 -11.64
CA ILE A 22 -32.80 46.79 -10.69
C ILE A 22 -31.68 45.84 -11.10
N ARG A 23 -31.56 45.55 -12.40
CA ARG A 23 -30.54 44.64 -12.92
C ARG A 23 -30.23 44.96 -14.37
N GLU A 24 -28.98 44.75 -14.76
CA GLU A 24 -28.54 44.87 -16.15
C GLU A 24 -28.06 43.49 -16.63
N PHE A 25 -28.41 43.13 -17.85
CA PHE A 25 -27.95 41.88 -18.45
C PHE A 25 -27.82 42.04 -19.97
N GLU A 26 -26.90 41.28 -20.55
CA GLU A 26 -26.75 41.18 -21.99
C GLU A 26 -27.58 40.00 -22.51
N CYS A 27 -28.37 40.22 -23.55
CA CYS A 27 -29.15 39.15 -24.19
C CYS A 27 -28.97 39.17 -25.72
N THR A 28 -29.51 38.15 -26.38
CA THR A 28 -29.55 38.10 -27.84
C THR A 28 -30.86 38.66 -28.40
N GLU A 29 -30.90 38.96 -29.70
CA GLU A 29 -32.13 39.37 -30.41
C GLU A 29 -33.27 38.36 -30.23
N LYS A 30 -32.93 37.05 -30.15
CA LYS A 30 -33.90 35.98 -29.97
C LYS A 30 -34.54 36.03 -28.58
N ASP A 31 -33.73 36.21 -27.54
CA ASP A 31 -34.22 36.27 -26.15
C ASP A 31 -35.12 37.49 -25.95
N LEU A 32 -34.75 38.63 -26.55
CA LEU A 32 -35.57 39.84 -26.51
C LEU A 32 -36.93 39.64 -27.20
N GLN A 33 -36.96 38.88 -28.30
CA GLN A 33 -38.20 38.58 -29.00
C GLN A 33 -39.12 37.67 -28.16
N GLU A 34 -38.55 36.65 -27.50
CA GLU A 34 -39.28 35.76 -26.60
C GLU A 34 -39.90 36.52 -25.41
N VAL A 35 -39.17 37.48 -24.84
CA VAL A 35 -39.67 38.34 -23.76
C VAL A 35 -40.83 39.25 -24.24
N LYS A 36 -40.78 39.75 -25.48
CA LYS A 36 -41.88 40.52 -26.09
C LYS A 36 -43.12 39.66 -26.31
N GLU A 37 -42.94 38.42 -26.76
CA GLU A 37 -44.03 37.46 -26.99
C GLU A 37 -44.71 37.05 -25.67
N ASN A 38 -43.96 37.02 -24.57
CA ASN A 38 -44.47 36.78 -23.21
C ASN A 38 -45.21 37.99 -22.59
N GLY A 39 -45.38 39.09 -23.33
CA GLY A 39 -46.20 40.23 -22.92
C GLY A 39 -45.54 41.19 -21.93
N ALA A 40 -44.21 41.13 -21.77
CA ALA A 40 -43.48 42.10 -20.94
C ALA A 40 -43.46 43.50 -21.59
N GLU A 41 -43.57 44.55 -20.79
CA GLU A 41 -43.44 45.92 -21.28
C GLU A 41 -41.96 46.24 -21.53
N ILE A 42 -41.60 46.48 -22.79
CA ILE A 42 -40.22 46.80 -23.20
C ILE A 42 -40.16 48.18 -23.85
N ARG A 43 -39.23 49.02 -23.40
CA ARG A 43 -38.95 50.35 -23.95
C ARG A 43 -37.58 50.37 -24.60
N VAL A 44 -37.43 51.09 -25.71
CA VAL A 44 -36.13 51.28 -26.38
C VAL A 44 -35.51 52.58 -25.89
N VAL A 45 -34.27 52.52 -25.42
CA VAL A 45 -33.60 53.65 -24.74
C VAL A 45 -32.36 54.12 -25.48
N GLY A 46 -31.77 53.27 -26.33
CA GLY A 46 -30.64 53.63 -27.19
C GLY A 46 -30.33 52.53 -28.20
N ASP A 47 -29.25 52.72 -28.97
CA ASP A 47 -28.79 51.71 -29.93
C ASP A 47 -28.46 50.40 -29.21
N ASN A 48 -29.21 49.35 -29.54
CA ASN A 48 -29.14 48.03 -28.91
C ASN A 48 -29.36 48.04 -27.37
N SER A 49 -30.06 49.04 -26.82
CA SER A 49 -30.36 49.15 -25.39
C SER A 49 -31.86 49.24 -25.12
N TYR A 50 -32.35 48.38 -24.22
CA TYR A 50 -33.77 48.23 -23.91
C TYR A 50 -34.01 48.24 -22.40
N GLU A 51 -35.16 48.76 -21.98
CA GLU A 51 -35.65 48.68 -20.61
C GLU A 51 -36.84 47.72 -20.56
N MET A 52 -36.79 46.75 -19.66
CA MET A 52 -37.90 45.86 -19.34
C MET A 52 -38.56 46.36 -18.05
N VAL A 53 -39.81 46.80 -18.13
CA VAL A 53 -40.55 47.30 -16.97
C VAL A 53 -41.17 46.12 -16.24
N ALA A 54 -40.72 45.87 -15.01
CA ALA A 54 -41.29 44.86 -14.15
C ALA A 54 -42.39 45.44 -13.25
N THR A 55 -43.41 44.62 -13.03
CA THR A 55 -44.43 44.89 -12.00
C THR A 55 -43.89 44.57 -10.61
N ASP A 56 -44.46 45.22 -9.59
CA ASP A 56 -44.08 45.01 -8.20
C ASP A 56 -44.21 43.52 -7.78
N GLU A 57 -45.23 42.82 -8.30
CA GLU A 57 -45.42 41.37 -8.08
C GLU A 57 -44.31 40.52 -8.73
N GLN A 58 -43.83 40.90 -9.91
CA GLN A 58 -42.70 40.21 -10.56
C GLN A 58 -41.39 40.45 -9.81
N LEU A 59 -41.20 41.64 -9.25
CA LEU A 59 -40.03 41.97 -8.45
C LEU A 59 -40.02 41.25 -7.11
N GLU A 60 -41.17 41.12 -6.45
CA GLU A 60 -41.29 40.35 -5.22
C GLU A 60 -41.00 38.86 -5.46
N LYS A 61 -41.52 38.29 -6.55
CA LYS A 61 -41.20 36.91 -6.97
C LYS A 61 -39.71 36.75 -7.26
N LEU A 62 -39.10 37.70 -7.95
CA LEU A 62 -37.68 37.69 -8.27
C LEU A 62 -36.82 37.76 -7.00
N ALA A 63 -37.14 38.67 -6.07
CA ALA A 63 -36.44 38.79 -4.79
C ALA A 63 -36.56 37.52 -3.94
N ARG A 64 -37.72 36.87 -3.94
CA ARG A 64 -37.93 35.59 -3.23
C ARG A 64 -37.08 34.47 -3.83
N VAL A 65 -37.04 34.35 -5.15
CA VAL A 65 -36.23 33.36 -5.86
C VAL A 65 -34.74 33.62 -5.65
N GLU A 66 -34.31 34.89 -5.66
CA GLU A 66 -32.92 35.25 -5.37
C GLU A 66 -32.52 34.88 -3.94
N ALA A 67 -33.39 35.14 -2.95
CA ALA A 67 -33.13 34.75 -1.57
C ALA A 67 -33.08 33.22 -1.38
N GLU A 68 -33.92 32.46 -2.09
CA GLU A 68 -33.90 30.99 -2.09
C GLU A 68 -32.60 30.45 -2.71
N ILE A 69 -32.19 31.01 -3.85
CA ILE A 69 -30.92 30.64 -4.51
C ILE A 69 -29.72 31.02 -3.65
N GLU A 70 -29.72 32.18 -3.00
CA GLU A 70 -28.63 32.59 -2.10
C GLU A 70 -28.53 31.67 -0.89
N ALA A 71 -29.67 31.25 -0.32
CA ALA A 71 -29.69 30.27 0.76
C ALA A 71 -29.14 28.91 0.31
N GLU A 72 -29.54 28.41 -0.86
CA GLU A 72 -29.00 27.17 -1.42
C GLU A 72 -27.49 27.27 -1.66
N ILE A 73 -27.02 28.34 -2.31
CA ILE A 73 -25.59 28.56 -2.57
C ILE A 73 -24.81 28.51 -1.26
N LYS A 74 -25.31 29.18 -0.21
CA LYS A 74 -24.68 29.17 1.09
C LYS A 74 -24.60 27.77 1.71
N GLU A 75 -25.67 26.97 1.62
CA GLU A 75 -25.65 25.58 2.09
C GLU A 75 -24.61 24.74 1.33
N TRP A 76 -24.51 24.93 0.02
CA TRP A 76 -23.49 24.25 -0.80
C TRP A 76 -22.07 24.71 -0.47
N GLU A 77 -21.86 26.00 -0.20
CA GLU A 77 -20.57 26.55 0.21
C GLU A 77 -20.15 26.02 1.57
N ASP A 78 -21.06 25.98 2.55
CA ASP A 78 -20.81 25.43 3.89
C ASP A 78 -20.47 23.93 3.81
N ALA A 79 -21.24 23.15 3.05
CA ALA A 79 -20.98 21.72 2.83
C ALA A 79 -19.65 21.46 2.10
N LEU A 80 -19.29 22.31 1.14
CA LEU A 80 -18.00 22.23 0.45
C LEU A 80 -16.84 22.53 1.40
N ASN A 81 -16.99 23.55 2.25
CA ASN A 81 -15.96 23.93 3.21
C ASN A 81 -15.74 22.85 4.27
N GLU A 82 -16.81 22.28 4.82
CA GLU A 82 -16.73 21.12 5.73
C GLU A 82 -16.01 19.94 5.07
N SER A 83 -16.33 19.64 3.80
CA SER A 83 -15.65 18.57 3.07
C SER A 83 -14.16 18.87 2.81
N LEU A 84 -13.76 20.13 2.65
CA LEU A 84 -12.36 20.52 2.48
C LEU A 84 -11.61 20.36 3.80
N ASP A 85 -12.18 20.84 4.91
CA ASP A 85 -11.60 20.71 6.24
C ASP A 85 -11.41 19.23 6.62
N GLU A 86 -12.41 18.39 6.38
CA GLU A 86 -12.29 16.94 6.61
C GLU A 86 -11.15 16.31 5.79
N ARG A 87 -10.96 16.76 4.55
CA ARG A 87 -9.88 16.27 3.68
C ARG A 87 -8.53 16.72 4.18
N GLU A 88 -8.39 17.97 4.58
CA GLU A 88 -7.14 18.49 5.15
C GLU A 88 -6.78 17.75 6.44
N GLU A 89 -7.75 17.50 7.33
CA GLU A 89 -7.51 16.71 8.54
C GLU A 89 -7.11 15.27 8.24
N ARG A 90 -7.74 14.62 7.26
CA ARG A 90 -7.37 13.25 6.85
C ARG A 90 -5.98 13.23 6.24
N GLU A 91 -5.63 14.22 5.43
CA GLU A 91 -4.30 14.35 4.85
C GLU A 91 -3.24 14.63 5.92
N ALA A 92 -3.52 15.49 6.90
CA ALA A 92 -2.65 15.77 8.03
C ALA A 92 -2.43 14.51 8.87
N ARG A 93 -3.51 13.81 9.24
CA ARG A 93 -3.44 12.52 9.95
C ARG A 93 -2.65 11.47 9.17
N GLN A 94 -2.86 11.38 7.86
CA GLN A 94 -2.08 10.46 7.02
C GLN A 94 -0.59 10.84 6.94
N LYS A 95 -0.26 12.13 6.82
CA LYS A 95 1.12 12.61 6.82
C LYS A 95 1.80 12.29 8.15
N GLU A 96 1.14 12.56 9.27
CA GLU A 96 1.64 12.26 10.60
C GLU A 96 1.86 10.74 10.81
N LEU A 97 0.91 9.91 10.38
CA LEU A 97 1.05 8.44 10.43
C LEU A 97 2.21 7.95 9.53
N LYS A 98 2.37 8.53 8.34
CA LYS A 98 3.47 8.19 7.41
C LYS A 98 4.83 8.61 7.98
N GLU A 99 4.91 9.74 8.68
CA GLU A 99 6.13 10.17 9.36
C GLU A 99 6.47 9.28 10.55
N LYS A 100 5.48 8.96 11.40
CA LYS A 100 5.65 8.04 12.54
C LYS A 100 6.05 6.63 12.11
N ASN A 101 5.51 6.11 11.01
CA ASN A 101 5.82 4.76 10.50
C ASN A 101 7.07 4.70 9.61
N LYS A 102 7.72 5.82 9.32
CA LYS A 102 8.92 5.83 8.48
C LYS A 102 10.07 5.17 9.23
N TRP A 103 10.40 3.92 8.84
CA TRP A 103 11.60 3.28 9.38
C TRP A 103 12.83 4.13 9.10
N SER A 104 13.61 4.41 10.15
CA SER A 104 14.89 5.07 10.00
C SER A 104 15.79 4.28 9.05
N THR A 105 16.63 4.98 8.29
CA THR A 105 17.57 4.34 7.35
C THR A 105 18.44 3.30 8.07
N LYS A 106 18.86 3.59 9.31
CA LYS A 106 19.58 2.65 10.18
C LYS A 106 18.77 1.37 10.44
N LYS A 107 17.49 1.48 10.81
CA LYS A 107 16.62 0.31 11.05
C LYS A 107 16.42 -0.53 9.79
N LYS A 108 16.23 0.12 8.62
CA LYS A 108 16.16 -0.59 7.33
C LYS A 108 17.43 -1.37 7.04
N VAL A 109 18.60 -0.73 7.13
CA VAL A 109 19.89 -1.39 6.86
C VAL A 109 20.12 -2.58 7.80
N ILE A 110 19.79 -2.44 9.08
CA ILE A 110 19.91 -3.55 10.06
C ILE A 110 18.97 -4.70 9.69
N VAL A 111 17.69 -4.42 9.41
CA VAL A 111 16.71 -5.47 9.09
C VAL A 111 17.05 -6.16 7.76
N PHE A 112 17.35 -5.40 6.71
CA PHE A 112 17.75 -5.97 5.43
C PHE A 112 19.08 -6.71 5.51
N GLY A 113 20.03 -6.21 6.30
CA GLY A 113 21.30 -6.90 6.55
C GLY A 113 21.12 -8.23 7.27
N LEU A 114 20.24 -8.29 8.28
CA LEU A 114 19.89 -9.53 8.99
C LEU A 114 19.22 -10.54 8.05
N ILE A 115 18.25 -10.10 7.24
CA ILE A 115 17.60 -10.96 6.24
C ILE A 115 18.64 -11.52 5.26
N PHE A 116 19.51 -10.66 4.72
CA PHE A 116 20.58 -11.08 3.82
C PHE A 116 21.51 -12.11 4.49
N PHE A 117 21.91 -11.86 5.73
CA PHE A 117 22.77 -12.78 6.47
C PHE A 117 22.10 -14.15 6.70
N VAL A 118 20.81 -14.17 7.04
CA VAL A 118 20.09 -15.43 7.29
C VAL A 118 19.90 -16.24 6.00
N PHE A 119 19.51 -15.61 4.90
CA PHE A 119 19.16 -16.33 3.66
C PHE A 119 20.35 -16.58 2.72
N ILE A 120 21.43 -15.80 2.84
CA ILE A 120 22.60 -15.92 1.95
C ILE A 120 23.85 -16.23 2.77
N GLY A 121 24.08 -15.51 3.85
CA GLY A 121 25.26 -15.70 4.71
C GLY A 121 25.32 -17.09 5.36
N LEU A 122 24.27 -17.50 6.07
CA LEU A 122 24.23 -18.79 6.78
C LEU A 122 24.41 -19.99 5.82
N PRO A 123 23.69 -20.08 4.68
CA PRO A 123 23.91 -21.19 3.74
C PRO A 123 25.34 -21.27 3.18
N ILE A 124 25.98 -20.11 2.93
CA ILE A 124 27.39 -20.08 2.48
C ILE A 124 28.33 -20.59 3.57
N ILE A 125 28.10 -20.20 4.83
CA ILE A 125 28.90 -20.66 5.97
C ILE A 125 28.73 -22.16 6.19
N GLU A 126 27.50 -22.66 6.16
CA GLU A 126 27.19 -24.09 6.25
C GLU A 126 27.87 -24.87 5.12
N GLY A 127 27.76 -24.39 3.88
CA GLY A 127 28.45 -24.97 2.73
C GLY A 127 29.97 -25.03 2.91
N TYR A 128 30.59 -23.95 3.41
CA TYR A 128 32.02 -23.91 3.68
C TYR A 128 32.44 -24.86 4.82
N GLN A 129 31.65 -24.95 5.89
CA GLN A 129 31.91 -25.90 6.97
C GLN A 129 31.83 -27.34 6.48
N ASN A 130 30.80 -27.66 5.69
CA ASN A 130 30.63 -28.98 5.08
C ASN A 130 31.80 -29.32 4.13
N SER A 131 32.24 -28.38 3.30
CA SER A 131 33.38 -28.61 2.41
C SER A 131 34.68 -28.85 3.18
N LYS A 132 34.91 -28.10 4.27
CA LYS A 132 36.08 -28.28 5.13
C LYS A 132 36.08 -29.63 5.84
N LEU A 133 34.92 -30.05 6.37
CA LEU A 133 34.75 -31.38 6.96
C LEU A 133 35.09 -32.49 5.95
N VAL A 134 34.63 -32.35 4.71
CA VAL A 134 34.87 -33.27 3.59
C VAL A 134 36.34 -33.35 3.19
N GLU A 135 37.06 -32.23 3.23
CA GLU A 135 38.48 -32.15 2.88
C GLU A 135 39.39 -32.70 3.98
N GLU A 136 39.09 -32.40 5.24
CA GLU A 136 39.94 -32.76 6.39
C GLU A 136 39.59 -34.12 7.01
N GLY A 137 38.39 -34.63 6.72
CA GLY A 137 37.82 -35.80 7.39
C GLY A 137 37.79 -37.07 6.56
N THR A 138 37.82 -38.20 7.26
CA THR A 138 37.66 -39.54 6.67
C THR A 138 36.24 -40.02 6.93
N SER A 139 35.56 -40.48 5.88
CA SER A 139 34.22 -41.08 5.98
C SER A 139 34.32 -42.47 6.60
N ILE A 140 33.48 -42.74 7.60
CA ILE A 140 33.46 -43.98 8.38
C ILE A 140 32.00 -44.39 8.60
N ASN A 141 31.71 -45.70 8.48
CA ASN A 141 30.45 -46.26 8.91
C ASN A 141 30.54 -46.63 10.39
N ALA A 142 30.00 -45.77 11.26
CA ALA A 142 30.05 -45.95 12.72
C ALA A 142 28.81 -46.67 13.23
N GLU A 143 28.96 -47.54 14.23
CA GLU A 143 27.84 -48.28 14.80
C GLU A 143 27.00 -47.37 15.71
N ILE A 144 25.67 -47.43 15.56
CA ILE A 144 24.73 -46.68 16.39
C ILE A 144 24.52 -47.46 17.70
N VAL A 145 24.98 -46.91 18.80
CA VAL A 145 24.95 -47.52 20.14
C VAL A 145 23.92 -46.88 21.08
N GLY A 146 23.23 -45.84 20.62
CA GLY A 146 22.20 -45.16 21.39
C GLY A 146 21.54 -44.03 20.62
N ARG A 147 20.46 -43.49 21.20
CA ARG A 147 19.74 -42.34 20.67
C ARG A 147 19.14 -41.52 21.80
N HIS A 148 19.15 -40.20 21.68
CA HIS A 148 18.50 -39.28 22.61
C HIS A 148 18.13 -37.99 21.88
N VAL A 149 17.39 -37.13 22.57
CA VAL A 149 16.97 -35.84 22.02
C VAL A 149 17.50 -34.74 22.93
N GLU A 150 18.36 -33.88 22.37
CA GLU A 150 18.89 -32.71 23.07
C GLU A 150 17.93 -31.53 22.88
N LYS A 151 17.58 -30.86 23.98
CA LYS A 151 16.71 -29.67 23.95
C LYS A 151 17.54 -28.43 24.27
N GLU A 152 17.63 -27.53 23.30
CA GLU A 152 18.12 -26.17 23.49
C GLU A 152 16.95 -25.17 23.57
N PHE A 153 17.25 -23.93 23.94
CA PHE A 153 16.25 -22.89 24.25
C PHE A 153 15.23 -22.61 23.12
N LEU A 154 15.61 -22.84 21.86
CA LEU A 154 14.75 -22.64 20.68
C LEU A 154 14.65 -23.86 19.75
N PHE A 155 15.48 -24.89 19.96
CA PHE A 155 15.61 -26.00 19.02
C PHE A 155 15.69 -27.34 19.74
N THR A 156 15.14 -28.36 19.09
CA THR A 156 15.24 -29.75 19.54
C THR A 156 16.11 -30.47 18.52
N HIS A 157 17.21 -31.07 18.97
CA HIS A 157 18.17 -31.77 18.13
C HIS A 157 18.05 -33.29 18.38
N PRO A 158 17.47 -34.04 17.44
CA PRO A 158 17.55 -35.50 17.45
C PRO A 158 19.01 -35.93 17.31
N THR A 159 19.49 -36.75 18.24
CA THR A 159 20.91 -37.09 18.36
C THR A 159 21.10 -38.61 18.40
N LEU A 160 21.96 -39.11 17.52
CA LEU A 160 22.40 -40.51 17.54
C LEU A 160 23.76 -40.59 18.24
N VAL A 161 23.93 -41.61 19.08
CA VAL A 161 25.20 -41.91 19.72
C VAL A 161 25.89 -42.99 18.89
N VAL A 162 27.05 -42.67 18.34
CA VAL A 162 27.84 -43.57 17.51
C VAL A 162 29.15 -43.95 18.18
N GLU A 163 29.64 -45.16 17.94
CA GLU A 163 30.94 -45.60 18.40
C GLU A 163 31.99 -45.52 17.29
N VAL A 164 33.05 -44.75 17.52
CA VAL A 164 34.19 -44.58 16.63
C VAL A 164 35.47 -44.73 17.46
N ASP A 165 36.35 -45.66 17.06
CA ASP A 165 37.59 -45.98 17.77
C ASP A 165 37.43 -46.25 19.27
N GLY A 166 36.37 -46.97 19.64
CA GLY A 166 36.07 -47.33 21.03
C GLY A 166 35.58 -46.17 21.90
N LYS A 167 35.23 -45.03 21.30
CA LYS A 167 34.68 -43.85 21.98
C LYS A 167 33.28 -43.56 21.44
N LYS A 168 32.40 -43.11 22.34
CA LYS A 168 31.04 -42.70 21.99
C LYS A 168 31.02 -41.22 21.62
N HIS A 169 30.36 -40.90 20.52
CA HIS A 169 30.21 -39.55 20.00
C HIS A 169 28.73 -39.25 19.75
N ASN A 170 28.30 -38.05 20.11
CA ASN A 170 26.95 -37.55 19.83
C ASN A 170 26.96 -36.88 18.46
N VAL A 171 26.08 -37.31 17.56
CA VAL A 171 25.93 -36.76 16.21
C VAL A 171 24.50 -36.28 16.02
N TRP A 172 24.35 -35.00 15.70
CA TRP A 172 23.06 -34.39 15.40
C TRP A 172 22.58 -34.81 14.02
N VAL A 173 21.34 -35.27 13.93
CA VAL A 173 20.73 -35.76 12.69
C VAL A 173 19.34 -35.14 12.49
N SER A 174 18.78 -35.27 11.29
CA SER A 174 17.39 -34.91 11.05
C SER A 174 16.45 -35.85 11.81
N GLU A 175 15.21 -35.40 12.02
CA GLU A 175 14.18 -36.23 12.63
C GLU A 175 13.88 -37.50 11.81
N GLU A 176 13.94 -37.40 10.48
CA GLU A 176 13.79 -38.54 9.56
C GLU A 176 14.88 -39.58 9.79
N THR A 177 16.16 -39.18 9.78
CA THR A 177 17.29 -40.06 10.07
C THR A 177 17.21 -40.63 11.49
N TYR A 178 16.80 -39.83 12.47
CA TYR A 178 16.64 -40.30 13.85
C TYR A 178 15.58 -41.41 13.97
N ASN A 179 14.45 -41.24 13.30
CA ASN A 179 13.33 -42.19 13.32
C ASN A 179 13.61 -43.43 12.48
N GLY A 180 14.34 -43.29 11.37
CA GLY A 180 14.76 -44.39 10.49
C GLY A 180 15.95 -45.21 11.01
N ALA A 181 16.64 -44.74 12.05
CA ALA A 181 17.78 -45.46 12.61
C ALA A 181 17.36 -46.76 13.33
N GLU A 182 17.79 -47.90 12.79
CA GLU A 182 17.62 -49.21 13.42
C GLU A 182 18.66 -49.44 14.53
N TRP A 183 18.28 -50.24 15.54
CA TRP A 183 19.19 -50.69 16.59
C TRP A 183 20.25 -51.62 15.98
N LEU A 184 21.55 -51.35 16.21
CA LEU A 184 22.70 -51.97 15.53
C LEU A 184 22.91 -51.58 14.05
N GLY A 185 22.17 -50.58 13.56
CA GLY A 185 22.47 -49.94 12.28
C GLY A 185 23.78 -49.17 12.31
N ARG A 186 24.29 -48.81 11.12
CA ARG A 186 25.47 -47.96 10.99
C ARG A 186 25.09 -46.58 10.47
N LEU A 187 25.76 -45.55 10.98
CA LEU A 187 25.66 -44.16 10.52
C LEU A 187 26.91 -43.78 9.74
N LYS A 188 26.75 -43.18 8.56
CA LYS A 188 27.85 -42.55 7.83
C LYS A 188 28.24 -41.25 8.51
N VAL A 189 29.42 -41.25 9.12
CA VAL A 189 29.99 -40.11 9.82
C VAL A 189 31.32 -39.74 9.21
N ILE A 190 31.72 -38.48 9.37
CA ILE A 190 33.02 -38.00 8.99
C ILE A 190 33.85 -37.71 10.24
N LYS A 191 35.03 -38.30 10.31
CA LYS A 191 35.98 -38.09 11.41
C LYS A 191 37.14 -37.22 10.92
N THR A 192 37.33 -36.06 11.54
CA THR A 192 38.44 -35.15 11.25
C THR A 192 39.70 -35.53 12.04
N LYS A 193 40.85 -35.00 11.64
CA LYS A 193 42.15 -35.30 12.28
C LYS A 193 42.23 -34.86 13.75
N ASP A 194 41.49 -33.82 14.12
CA ASP A 194 41.33 -33.34 15.50
C ASP A 194 40.39 -34.22 16.35
N GLY A 195 39.80 -35.26 15.76
CA GLY A 195 38.96 -36.23 16.46
C GLY A 195 37.50 -35.81 16.59
N LYS A 196 37.06 -34.73 15.92
CA LYS A 196 35.64 -34.40 15.78
C LYS A 196 34.97 -35.45 14.89
N VAL A 197 33.80 -35.91 15.32
CA VAL A 197 32.94 -36.83 14.58
C VAL A 197 31.63 -36.10 14.33
N ASP A 198 31.22 -35.99 13.07
CA ASP A 198 30.00 -35.33 12.65
C ASP A 198 29.30 -36.16 11.56
N LYS A 199 28.05 -35.85 11.22
CA LYS A 199 27.39 -36.51 10.08
C LYS A 199 28.19 -36.24 8.81
N ASP A 200 28.34 -37.24 7.94
CA ASP A 200 29.03 -37.02 6.67
C ASP A 200 28.13 -36.19 5.74
N PRO A 201 28.50 -34.94 5.41
CA PRO A 201 27.64 -34.03 4.64
C PRO A 201 27.48 -34.45 3.17
N ARG A 202 28.15 -35.52 2.72
CA ARG A 202 27.99 -36.08 1.37
C ARG A 202 26.72 -36.92 1.24
N TYR A 203 26.10 -37.31 2.35
CA TYR A 203 24.91 -38.15 2.39
C TYR A 203 23.82 -37.42 3.19
N GLU A 204 22.54 -37.69 2.90
CA GLU A 204 21.41 -37.12 3.62
C GLU A 204 20.30 -38.16 3.79
N GLY A 205 19.43 -37.97 4.80
CA GLY A 205 18.24 -38.79 5.01
C GLY A 205 18.55 -40.27 5.20
N GLU A 206 17.96 -41.11 4.34
CA GLU A 206 18.13 -42.56 4.34
C GLU A 206 19.53 -43.00 3.90
N ASP A 207 20.21 -42.26 3.02
CA ASP A 207 21.57 -42.59 2.56
C ASP A 207 22.61 -42.45 3.67
N LEU A 208 22.27 -41.70 4.73
CA LEU A 208 23.10 -41.51 5.92
C LEU A 208 23.13 -42.77 6.80
N ILE A 209 22.11 -43.63 6.71
CA ILE A 209 22.00 -44.87 7.47
C ILE A 209 22.35 -46.04 6.55
N THR A 210 23.08 -47.00 7.09
CA THR A 210 23.32 -48.28 6.43
C THR A 210 22.78 -49.36 7.36
N SER A 211 21.65 -49.94 6.99
CA SER A 211 21.15 -51.17 7.62
C SER A 211 21.98 -52.37 7.15
N TYR A 212 22.00 -53.42 7.96
CA TYR A 212 22.63 -54.70 7.63
C TYR A 212 21.70 -55.61 6.83
#